data_AF-A0A1S2LZQ7-F1
#
_entry.id   AF-A0A1S2LZQ7-F1
#
_cell.length_a   1.000
_cell.length_b   1.000
_cell.length_c   1.000
_cell.angle_alpha   90.00
_cell.angle_beta   90.00
_cell.angle_gamma   90.00
#
_symmetry.space_group_name_H-M   'P 1'
#
loop_
_entity.id
_entity.type
_entity.pdbx_description
1 polymer ?
#
loop_
_entity_poly.entity_id
_entity_poly.type
_entity_poly.pdbx_seq_one_letter_code
_entity_poly.pdbx_strand_id
1 'polypeptide(L)'
;MNIALINAIFIAISAIFVAVGWFVVANGNKELHKKMMFLGALFATIFFVTYVSKTILVGSTAFGGPEEVKIYYTLFLIFHIILAMSAAVLGIITLVSGYKNNMRLHRKLGPITSIIWFCGASTGIIVYLLLYVIYPPGEVTNVFRAIWGF
;
A
#
# COMPACT_ATOMS: atom_id res chain seq x y z
N MET A 1 -14.61 -3.38 14.15
CA MET A 1 -13.94 -3.01 12.89
C MET A 1 -12.98 -4.13 12.51
N ASN A 2 -13.05 -4.70 11.29
CA ASN A 2 -12.13 -5.77 10.90
C ASN A 2 -10.75 -5.19 10.54
N ILE A 3 -9.67 -5.96 10.73
CA ILE A 3 -8.29 -5.51 10.50
C ILE A 3 -8.09 -5.05 9.04
N ALA A 4 -8.80 -5.68 8.09
CA ALA A 4 -8.74 -5.30 6.68
C ALA A 4 -9.21 -3.84 6.44
N LEU A 5 -10.29 -3.41 7.09
CA LEU A 5 -10.77 -2.02 6.99
C LEU A 5 -9.78 -1.05 7.62
N ILE A 6 -9.17 -1.41 8.77
CA ILE A 6 -8.13 -0.60 9.42
C ILE A 6 -6.97 -0.35 8.44
N ASN A 7 -6.52 -1.41 7.77
CA ASN A 7 -5.45 -1.33 6.79
C ASN A 7 -5.83 -0.44 5.60
N ALA A 8 -7.04 -0.59 5.06
CA ALA A 8 -7.54 0.25 3.97
C ALA A 8 -7.60 1.74 4.36
N ILE A 9 -8.03 2.03 5.59
CA ILE A 9 -8.05 3.41 6.13
C ILE A 9 -6.62 3.96 6.25
N PHE A 10 -5.68 3.19 6.82
CA PHE A 10 -4.31 3.68 7.00
C PHE A 10 -3.58 3.94 5.68
N ILE A 11 -3.74 3.08 4.67
CA ILE A 11 -3.11 3.34 3.36
C ILE A 11 -3.77 4.54 2.65
N ALA A 12 -5.08 4.75 2.83
CA ALA A 12 -5.77 5.93 2.32
C ALA A 12 -5.26 7.21 3.00
N ILE A 13 -5.13 7.22 4.32
CA ILE A 13 -4.56 8.33 5.09
C ILE A 13 -3.12 8.61 4.64
N SER A 14 -2.30 7.55 4.48
CA SER A 14 -0.94 7.67 3.95
C SER A 14 -0.94 8.37 2.58
N ALA A 15 -1.79 7.92 1.65
CA ALA A 15 -1.92 8.53 0.32
C ALA A 15 -2.33 10.02 0.41
N ILE A 16 -3.26 10.39 1.28
CA ILE A 16 -3.65 11.79 1.50
C ILE A 16 -2.45 12.63 1.95
N PHE A 17 -1.67 12.15 2.93
CA PHE A 17 -0.45 12.86 3.35
C PHE A 17 0.57 12.99 2.23
N VAL A 18 0.75 11.96 1.41
CA VAL A 18 1.64 12.04 0.23
C VAL A 18 1.11 13.07 -0.77
N ALA A 19 -0.20 13.14 -0.99
CA ALA A 19 -0.82 14.10 -1.92
C ALA A 19 -0.64 15.54 -1.44
N VAL A 20 -0.94 15.80 -0.17
CA VAL A 20 -0.70 17.11 0.46
C VAL A 20 0.79 17.45 0.41
N GLY A 21 1.66 16.49 0.72
CA GLY A 21 3.10 16.67 0.67
C GLY A 21 3.64 17.01 -0.72
N TRP A 22 3.05 16.46 -1.79
CA TRP A 22 3.37 16.83 -3.17
C TRP A 22 2.86 18.24 -3.50
N PHE A 23 1.62 18.55 -3.15
CA PHE A 23 1.05 19.88 -3.37
C PHE A 23 1.88 20.99 -2.70
N VAL A 24 2.27 20.81 -1.45
CA VAL A 24 3.00 21.85 -0.71
C VAL A 24 4.44 22.02 -1.20
N VAL A 25 5.10 20.95 -1.68
CA VAL A 25 6.45 21.08 -2.26
C VAL A 25 6.42 21.75 -3.63
N ALA A 26 5.37 21.52 -4.42
CA ALA A 26 5.15 22.24 -5.67
C ALA A 26 4.98 23.75 -5.44
N ASN A 27 4.40 24.13 -4.30
CA ASN A 27 4.28 25.52 -3.84
C ASN A 27 5.52 26.04 -3.07
N GLY A 28 6.64 25.29 -3.07
CA GLY A 28 7.90 25.72 -2.46
C GLY A 28 8.02 25.50 -0.93
N ASN A 29 6.97 25.01 -0.26
CA ASN A 29 7.00 24.77 1.19
C ASN A 29 7.65 23.42 1.53
N LYS A 30 8.98 23.42 1.60
CA LYS A 30 9.80 22.23 1.90
C LYS A 30 9.65 21.72 3.33
N GLU A 31 9.39 22.60 4.29
CA GLU A 31 9.25 22.19 5.69
C GLU A 31 7.98 21.37 5.89
N LEU A 32 6.86 21.88 5.37
CA LEU A 32 5.59 21.15 5.41
C LEU A 32 5.66 19.86 4.60
N HIS A 33 6.32 19.87 3.44
CA HIS A 33 6.57 18.65 2.66
C HIS A 33 7.22 17.55 3.50
N LYS A 34 8.29 17.86 4.24
CA LYS A 34 8.97 16.88 5.11
C LYS A 34 8.04 16.31 6.18
N LYS A 35 7.24 17.17 6.83
CA LYS A 35 6.25 16.75 7.84
C LYS A 35 5.22 15.81 7.23
N MET A 36 4.69 16.15 6.06
CA MET A 36 3.70 15.34 5.35
C MET A 36 4.28 14.00 4.87
N MET A 37 5.51 13.97 4.34
CA MET A 37 6.18 12.71 3.97
C MET A 37 6.41 11.80 5.18
N PHE A 38 6.79 12.38 6.33
CA PHE A 38 6.95 11.60 7.57
C PHE A 38 5.63 10.99 8.04
N LEU A 39 4.56 11.78 8.09
CA LEU A 39 3.23 11.26 8.47
C LEU A 39 2.75 10.20 7.47
N GLY A 40 2.92 10.44 6.17
CA GLY A 40 2.61 9.45 5.13
C GLY A 40 3.35 8.14 5.34
N ALA A 41 4.66 8.20 5.63
CA ALA A 41 5.49 7.03 5.91
C ALA A 41 5.09 6.32 7.22
N LEU A 42 4.71 7.07 8.25
CA LEU A 42 4.24 6.51 9.52
C LEU A 42 2.97 5.67 9.32
N PHE A 43 1.96 6.22 8.64
CA PHE A 43 0.72 5.50 8.35
C PHE A 43 0.94 4.30 7.43
N ALA A 44 1.83 4.43 6.44
CA ALA A 44 2.22 3.32 5.58
C ALA A 44 2.89 2.18 6.35
N THR A 45 3.74 2.53 7.31
CA THR A 45 4.44 1.55 8.17
C THR A 45 3.43 0.84 9.08
N ILE A 46 2.50 1.57 9.69
CA ILE A 46 1.43 0.97 10.51
C ILE A 46 0.59 0.02 9.67
N PHE A 47 0.16 0.43 8.46
CA PHE A 47 -0.52 -0.44 7.49
C PHE A 47 0.28 -1.71 7.21
N PHE A 48 1.57 -1.59 6.92
CA PHE A 48 2.40 -2.74 6.55
C PHE A 48 2.54 -3.72 7.71
N VAL A 49 2.86 -3.23 8.92
CA VAL A 49 3.00 -4.06 10.12
C VAL A 49 1.70 -4.79 10.41
N THR A 50 0.58 -4.08 10.44
CA THR A 50 -0.74 -4.68 10.72
C THR A 50 -1.18 -5.67 9.64
N TYR A 51 -0.92 -5.38 8.36
CA TYR A 51 -1.15 -6.31 7.25
C TYR A 51 -0.33 -7.59 7.37
N VAL A 52 0.97 -7.49 7.61
CA VAL A 52 1.87 -8.65 7.74
C VAL A 52 1.49 -9.46 8.99
N SER A 53 1.24 -8.81 10.13
CA SER A 53 0.79 -9.49 11.35
C SER A 53 -0.51 -10.25 11.13
N LYS A 54 -1.53 -9.63 10.49
CA LYS A 54 -2.79 -10.30 10.15
C LYS A 54 -2.54 -11.50 9.24
N THR A 55 -1.68 -11.32 8.24
CA THR A 55 -1.38 -12.36 7.25
C THR A 55 -0.69 -13.56 7.90
N ILE A 56 0.29 -13.34 8.77
CA ILE A 56 1.03 -14.42 9.45
C ILE A 56 0.17 -15.12 10.52
N LEU A 57 -0.53 -14.35 11.35
CA LEU A 57 -1.24 -14.88 12.53
C LEU A 57 -2.63 -15.44 12.20
N VAL A 58 -3.36 -14.79 11.31
CA VAL A 58 -4.76 -15.12 10.98
C VAL A 58 -4.87 -15.79 9.62
N GLY A 59 -4.10 -15.32 8.63
CA GLY A 59 -4.10 -15.85 7.28
C GLY A 59 -4.56 -14.86 6.21
N SER A 60 -4.49 -15.32 4.96
CA SER A 60 -4.97 -14.59 3.80
C SER A 60 -6.42 -14.96 3.50
N THR A 61 -7.19 -13.99 3.01
CA THR A 61 -8.59 -14.18 2.63
C THR A 61 -8.65 -14.51 1.15
N ALA A 62 -9.24 -15.66 0.80
CA ALA A 62 -9.44 -16.05 -0.59
C ALA A 62 -10.52 -15.18 -1.26
N PHE A 63 -10.48 -15.12 -2.59
CA PHE A 63 -11.54 -14.49 -3.37
C PHE A 63 -12.80 -15.37 -3.32
N GLY A 64 -13.91 -14.83 -2.81
CA GLY A 64 -15.19 -15.54 -2.71
C GLY A 64 -16.20 -15.24 -3.82
N GLY A 65 -15.81 -14.49 -4.85
CA GLY A 65 -16.66 -14.22 -6.02
C GLY A 65 -16.77 -15.41 -6.98
N PRO A 66 -17.54 -15.27 -8.08
CA PRO A 66 -17.72 -16.32 -9.08
C PRO A 66 -16.40 -16.84 -9.67
N GLU A 67 -16.33 -18.13 -9.99
CA GLU A 67 -15.10 -18.77 -10.50
C GLU A 67 -14.62 -18.15 -11.83
N GLU A 68 -15.55 -17.72 -12.68
CA GLU A 68 -15.27 -17.00 -13.94
C GLU A 68 -14.58 -15.64 -13.75
N VAL A 69 -14.77 -14.99 -12.60
CA VAL A 69 -14.14 -13.69 -12.27
C VAL A 69 -12.79 -13.86 -11.58
N LYS A 70 -12.55 -15.02 -10.97
CA LYS A 70 -11.37 -15.31 -10.13
C LYS A 70 -10.04 -15.10 -10.86
N ILE A 71 -9.96 -15.44 -12.15
CA ILE A 71 -8.75 -15.23 -12.93
C ILE A 71 -8.41 -13.73 -13.08
N TYR A 72 -9.41 -12.89 -13.35
CA TYR A 72 -9.24 -11.45 -13.47
C TYR A 72 -8.84 -10.83 -12.14
N TYR A 73 -9.49 -11.25 -11.04
CA TYR A 73 -9.08 -10.85 -9.70
C TYR A 73 -7.63 -11.25 -9.40
N THR A 74 -7.23 -12.46 -9.77
CA THR A 74 -5.87 -12.97 -9.49
C THR A 74 -4.81 -12.18 -10.26
N LEU A 75 -5.06 -11.88 -11.55
CA LEU A 75 -4.17 -11.02 -12.34
C LEU A 75 -4.09 -9.59 -11.77
N PHE A 76 -5.23 -9.04 -11.35
CA PHE A 76 -5.29 -7.73 -10.71
C PHE A 76 -4.53 -7.71 -9.37
N LEU A 77 -4.66 -8.77 -8.57
CA LEU A 77 -3.95 -8.91 -7.30
C LEU A 77 -2.43 -8.98 -7.52
N ILE A 78 -1.96 -9.76 -8.50
CA ILE A 78 -0.54 -9.82 -8.86
C ILE A 78 -0.03 -8.44 -9.27
N PHE A 79 -0.79 -7.74 -10.12
CA PHE A 79 -0.48 -6.37 -10.53
C PHE A 79 -0.37 -5.42 -9.33
N HIS A 80 -1.33 -5.46 -8.40
CA HIS A 80 -1.29 -4.68 -7.17
C HIS A 80 -0.05 -4.99 -6.33
N ILE A 81 0.30 -6.28 -6.15
CA ILE A 81 1.47 -6.69 -5.37
C ILE A 81 2.75 -6.13 -5.98
N ILE A 82 2.92 -6.20 -7.30
CA ILE A 82 4.10 -5.63 -7.99
C ILE A 82 4.19 -4.12 -7.76
N LEU A 83 3.06 -3.40 -7.87
CA LEU A 83 3.01 -1.97 -7.58
C LEU A 83 3.36 -1.67 -6.12
N ALA A 84 2.79 -2.40 -5.17
CA ALA A 84 3.01 -2.20 -3.73
C ALA A 84 4.46 -2.44 -3.33
N MET A 85 5.08 -3.51 -3.85
CA MET A 85 6.50 -3.81 -3.62
C MET A 85 7.40 -2.73 -4.22
N SER A 86 7.10 -2.30 -5.46
CA SER A 86 7.84 -1.22 -6.12
C SER A 86 7.71 0.10 -5.35
N ALA A 87 6.50 0.43 -4.89
CA ALA A 87 6.22 1.62 -4.08
C ALA A 87 7.00 1.60 -2.76
N ALA A 88 7.06 0.46 -2.07
CA ALA A 88 7.79 0.31 -0.82
C ALA A 88 9.30 0.55 -1.01
N VAL A 89 9.91 -0.10 -2.00
CA VAL A 89 11.35 0.05 -2.30
C VAL A 89 11.68 1.50 -2.67
N LEU A 90 10.93 2.08 -3.61
CA LEU A 90 11.15 3.46 -4.05
C LEU A 90 10.86 4.47 -2.94
N GLY A 91 9.85 4.20 -2.11
CA GLY A 91 9.50 4.99 -0.93
C GLY A 91 10.68 5.11 0.04
N ILE A 92 11.30 3.98 0.39
CA ILE A 92 12.49 3.95 1.27
C ILE A 92 13.63 4.73 0.62
N ILE A 93 13.96 4.49 -0.65
CA ILE A 93 15.05 5.19 -1.36
C ILE A 93 14.81 6.71 -1.37
N THR A 94 13.56 7.13 -1.62
CA THR A 94 13.19 8.54 -1.73
C THR A 94 13.23 9.25 -0.38
N LEU A 95 12.76 8.58 0.68
CA LEU A 95 12.83 9.09 2.05
C LEU A 95 14.28 9.20 2.53
N VAL A 96 15.10 8.16 2.31
CA VAL A 96 16.52 8.15 2.69
C VAL A 96 17.31 9.21 1.92
N SER A 97 17.06 9.36 0.61
CA SER A 97 17.73 10.41 -0.18
C SER A 97 17.33 11.81 0.27
N GLY A 98 16.07 12.02 0.67
CA GLY A 98 15.62 13.25 1.29
C GLY A 98 16.30 13.53 2.65
N TYR A 99 16.40 12.51 3.50
CA TYR A 99 17.04 12.60 4.82
C TYR A 99 18.55 12.86 4.73
N LYS A 100 19.26 12.19 3.82
CA LYS A 100 20.70 12.38 3.56
C LYS A 100 21.01 13.64 2.75
N ASN A 101 20.01 14.49 2.50
CA ASN A 101 20.13 15.70 1.70
C ASN A 101 20.65 15.48 0.26
N ASN A 102 20.51 14.27 -0.29
CA ASN A 102 20.85 13.97 -1.68
C ASN A 102 19.69 14.42 -2.59
N MET A 103 19.60 15.74 -2.77
CA MET A 103 18.49 16.39 -3.47
C MET A 103 18.43 16.04 -4.97
N ARG A 104 19.58 15.71 -5.59
CA ARG A 104 19.62 15.28 -6.99
C ARG A 104 18.85 13.98 -7.18
N LEU A 105 19.11 12.99 -6.33
CA LEU A 105 18.41 11.71 -6.37
C LEU A 105 16.94 11.87 -5.94
N HIS A 106 16.70 12.59 -4.85
CA HIS A 106 15.35 12.80 -4.32
C HIS A 106 14.41 13.47 -5.34
N ARG A 107 14.87 14.52 -6.03
CA ARG A 107 14.06 15.20 -7.06
C ARG A 107 13.85 14.35 -8.32
N LYS A 108 14.80 13.47 -8.66
CA LYS A 108 14.67 12.56 -9.81
C LYS A 108 13.66 11.45 -9.52
N LEU A 109 13.73 10.82 -8.34
CA LEU A 109 12.88 9.68 -8.00
C LEU A 109 11.55 10.09 -7.37
N GLY A 110 11.49 11.22 -6.64
CA GLY A 110 10.31 11.67 -5.90
C GLY A 110 9.00 11.59 -6.70
N PRO A 111 8.91 12.21 -7.90
CA PRO A 111 7.69 12.15 -8.70
C PRO A 111 7.31 10.72 -9.14
N ILE A 112 8.30 9.91 -9.53
CA ILE A 112 8.08 8.52 -9.95
C ILE A 112 7.57 7.69 -8.77
N THR A 113 8.21 7.83 -7.61
CA THR A 113 7.81 7.20 -6.36
C THR A 113 6.39 7.59 -5.99
N SER A 114 6.03 8.88 -6.05
CA SER A 114 4.68 9.36 -5.75
C SER A 114 3.64 8.75 -6.68
N ILE A 115 3.89 8.70 -8.00
CA ILE A 115 2.95 8.10 -8.96
C ILE A 115 2.71 6.62 -8.64
N ILE A 116 3.79 5.84 -8.47
CA ILE A 116 3.70 4.41 -8.16
C ILE A 116 3.00 4.20 -6.81
N TRP A 117 3.25 5.08 -5.83
CA TRP A 117 2.59 5.06 -4.53
C TRP A 117 1.08 5.23 -4.64
N PHE A 118 0.60 6.23 -5.40
CA PHE A 118 -0.83 6.45 -5.61
C PHE A 118 -1.50 5.29 -6.35
N CYS A 119 -0.85 4.76 -7.39
CA CYS A 119 -1.35 3.57 -8.08
C CYS A 119 -1.45 2.36 -7.14
N GLY A 120 -0.40 2.11 -6.35
CA GLY A 120 -0.37 1.02 -5.36
C GLY A 120 -1.43 1.18 -4.28
N ALA A 121 -1.56 2.35 -3.67
CA ALA A 121 -2.56 2.63 -2.64
C ALA A 121 -4.00 2.48 -3.18
N SER A 122 -4.28 3.05 -4.36
CA SER A 122 -5.61 2.99 -4.98
C SER A 122 -5.99 1.56 -5.34
N THR A 123 -5.07 0.82 -5.97
CA THR A 123 -5.31 -0.60 -6.30
C THR A 123 -5.48 -1.45 -5.04
N GLY A 124 -4.79 -1.13 -3.94
CA GLY A 124 -4.96 -1.81 -2.65
C GLY A 124 -6.34 -1.58 -2.04
N ILE A 125 -6.88 -0.36 -2.15
CA ILE A 125 -8.27 -0.08 -1.75
C ILE A 125 -9.24 -0.88 -2.62
N ILE A 126 -8.99 -0.99 -3.93
CA ILE A 126 -9.81 -1.82 -4.83
C ILE A 126 -9.75 -3.30 -4.44
N VAL A 127 -8.57 -3.84 -4.08
CA VAL A 127 -8.45 -5.21 -3.55
C VAL A 127 -9.30 -5.39 -2.29
N TYR A 128 -9.27 -4.43 -1.37
CA TYR A 128 -10.13 -4.45 -0.18
C TYR A 128 -11.62 -4.47 -0.56
N LEU A 129 -12.05 -3.61 -1.47
CA LEU A 129 -13.45 -3.57 -1.92
C LEU A 129 -13.87 -4.90 -2.55
N LEU A 130 -13.04 -5.48 -3.42
CA LEU A 130 -13.31 -6.75 -4.07
C LEU A 130 -13.43 -7.91 -3.08
N LEU A 131 -12.59 -7.94 -2.04
CA LEU A 131 -12.57 -9.04 -1.08
C LEU A 131 -13.62 -8.95 0.04
N TYR A 132 -14.06 -7.73 0.39
CA TYR A 132 -14.85 -7.51 1.63
C TYR A 132 -16.15 -6.73 1.43
N VAL A 133 -16.39 -6.13 0.25
CA VAL A 133 -17.56 -5.26 0.01
C VAL A 133 -18.36 -5.71 -1.21
N ILE A 134 -17.68 -5.94 -2.34
CA ILE A 134 -18.32 -6.24 -3.63
C ILE A 134 -18.68 -7.74 -3.72
N TYR A 135 -17.77 -8.61 -3.31
CA TYR A 135 -17.99 -10.05 -3.28
C TYR A 135 -18.00 -10.57 -1.84
N PRO A 136 -18.66 -11.70 -1.56
CA PRO A 136 -18.59 -12.32 -0.25
C PRO A 136 -17.13 -12.71 0.05
N PRO A 137 -16.68 -12.54 1.30
CA PRO A 137 -15.33 -12.93 1.68
C PRO A 137 -15.18 -14.45 1.57
N GLY A 138 -14.13 -14.90 0.89
CA GLY A 138 -13.79 -16.32 0.81
C GLY A 138 -13.18 -16.83 2.11
N GLU A 139 -12.85 -18.12 2.12
CA GLU A 139 -12.21 -18.75 3.27
C GLU A 139 -10.91 -18.08 3.66
N VAL A 140 -10.66 -18.00 4.97
CA VAL A 140 -9.40 -17.51 5.51
C VAL A 140 -8.47 -18.68 5.73
N THR A 141 -7.40 -18.75 4.95
CA THR A 141 -6.39 -19.81 5.04
C THR A 141 -5.12 -19.28 5.67
N ASN A 142 -4.60 -20.00 6.67
CA ASN A 142 -3.30 -19.72 7.23
C ASN A 142 -2.22 -19.85 6.13
N VAL A 143 -1.30 -18.90 6.09
CA VAL A 143 -0.29 -18.81 5.02
C VAL A 143 0.64 -20.02 5.03
N PHE A 144 0.97 -20.56 6.20
CA PHE A 144 1.81 -21.75 6.28
C PHE A 144 1.09 -22.98 5.71
N ARG A 145 -0.20 -23.13 6.04
CA ARG A 145 -1.02 -24.21 5.48
C ARG A 145 -1.20 -24.07 3.97
N ALA A 146 -1.35 -22.84 3.47
CA ALA A 146 -1.51 -22.57 2.03
C ALA A 146 -0.24 -22.88 1.22
N ILE A 147 0.95 -22.66 1.79
CA ILE A 147 2.23 -22.87 1.10
C ILE A 147 2.74 -24.31 1.26
N TRP A 148 2.66 -24.88 2.47
CA TRP A 148 3.26 -26.17 2.79
C TRP A 148 2.25 -27.33 2.87
N GLY A 149 0.93 -27.07 2.88
CA GLY A 149 -0.09 -28.10 2.73
C GLY A 149 -0.39 -28.96 3.97
N PHE A 150 0.15 -28.62 5.14
CA PHE A 150 -0.12 -29.31 6.41
C PHE A 150 -0.98 -28.44 7.34
#